data_AF-A0A1A8KNC4-F1
#
_entry.id   AF-A0A1A8KNC4-F1
#
_cell.length_a   1.000
_cell.length_b   1.000
_cell.length_c   1.000
_cell.angle_alpha   90.00
_cell.angle_beta   90.00
_cell.angle_gamma   90.00
#
_symmetry.space_group_name_H-M   'P 1'
#
loop_
_entity.id
_entity.type
_entity.pdbx_description
1 polymer ?
#
loop_
_entity_poly.entity_id
_entity_poly.type
_entity_poly.pdbx_seq_one_letter_code
_entity_poly.pdbx_strand_id
1 'polypeptide(L)' 'DGFRHDLELEKAKELVRAAIHAGIMSDLGSGNNIDICVITRGGVDYSRPFQESEFRDDRKMKYKYRPGTTAVLTEK' A
#
# COMPACT_ATOMS: atom_id res chain seq x y z
N ASP A 1 -11.51 10.26 18.76
CA ASP A 1 -12.00 10.78 17.46
C ASP A 1 -11.11 11.95 17.04
N GLY A 2 -10.95 12.20 15.74
CA GLY A 2 -10.04 13.25 15.22
C GLY A 2 -10.69 14.20 14.21
N PHE A 3 -11.93 13.92 13.80
CA PHE A 3 -12.66 14.73 12.84
C PHE A 3 -13.09 16.08 13.45
N ARG A 4 -12.96 17.14 12.65
CA ARG A 4 -13.52 18.47 12.93
C ARG A 4 -14.04 19.05 11.62
N HIS A 5 -15.02 19.95 11.69
CA HIS A 5 -15.42 20.72 10.52
C HIS A 5 -14.27 21.63 10.06
N ASP A 6 -14.26 21.91 8.75
CA ASP A 6 -13.33 22.86 8.11
C ASP A 6 -11.84 22.57 8.42
N LEU A 7 -11.48 21.29 8.41
CA LEU A 7 -10.08 20.88 8.53
C LEU A 7 -9.27 21.43 7.36
N GLU A 8 -8.06 21.89 7.69
CA GLU A 8 -7.06 22.20 6.70
C GLU A 8 -6.62 20.93 5.97
N LEU A 9 -6.28 21.08 4.69
CA LEU A 9 -6.03 19.97 3.77
C LEU A 9 -4.99 18.98 4.30
N GLU A 10 -3.88 19.44 4.87
CA GLU A 10 -2.84 18.56 5.40
C GLU A 10 -3.30 17.78 6.64
N LYS A 11 -4.02 18.43 7.57
CA LYS A 11 -4.61 17.74 8.73
C LYS A 11 -5.64 16.70 8.32
N ALA A 12 -6.41 16.99 7.26
CA ALA A 12 -7.35 16.03 6.70
C ALA A 12 -6.63 14.81 6.10
N LYS A 13 -5.54 15.01 5.34
CA LYS A 13 -4.71 13.91 4.83
C LYS A 13 -4.15 13.04 5.96
N GLU A 14 -3.59 13.66 7.00
CA GLU A 14 -3.04 12.94 8.16
C GLU A 14 -4.09 12.12 8.89
N LEU A 15 -5.30 12.68 9.07
CA LEU A 15 -6.43 11.99 9.69
C LEU A 15 -6.86 10.78 8.86
N VAL A 16 -7.01 10.94 7.55
CA VAL A 16 -7.38 9.84 6.63
C VAL A 16 -6.30 8.75 6.63
N ARG A 17 -5.03 9.14 6.55
CA ARG A 17 -3.88 8.23 6.65
C ARG A 17 -3.93 7.43 7.96
N ALA A 18 -4.18 8.09 9.10
CA ALA A 18 -4.28 7.43 10.39
C ALA A 18 -5.45 6.45 10.46
N ALA A 19 -6.61 6.80 9.88
CA ALA A 19 -7.78 5.93 9.82
C ALA A 19 -7.53 4.68 8.96
N ILE A 20 -6.92 4.83 7.78
CA ILE A 20 -6.56 3.69 6.91
C ILE A 20 -5.52 2.81 7.60
N HIS A 21 -4.49 3.42 8.19
CA HIS A 21 -3.46 2.69 8.93
C HIS A 21 -4.05 1.88 10.09
N ALA A 22 -5.02 2.42 10.83
CA ALA A 22 -5.70 1.68 11.88
C ALA A 22 -6.44 0.45 11.34
N GLY A 23 -7.06 0.55 10.17
CA GLY A 23 -7.66 -0.58 9.45
C GLY A 23 -6.64 -1.65 9.07
N ILE A 24 -5.54 -1.24 8.42
CA ILE A 24 -4.41 -2.13 8.07
C ILE A 24 -3.89 -2.89 9.30
N MET A 25 -3.73 -2.22 10.43
CA MET A 25 -3.17 -2.85 11.64
C MET A 25 -4.17 -3.73 12.40
N SER A 26 -5.47 -3.59 12.13
CA SER A 26 -6.52 -4.28 12.91
C SER A 26 -7.26 -5.36 12.13
N ASP A 27 -7.21 -5.35 10.80
CA ASP A 27 -7.93 -6.28 9.92
C ASP A 27 -6.97 -7.07 9.02
N LEU A 28 -7.09 -8.41 9.03
CA LEU A 28 -6.25 -9.32 8.23
C LEU A 28 -6.54 -9.23 6.72
N GLY A 29 -7.73 -8.75 6.34
CA GLY A 29 -8.09 -8.47 4.95
C GLY A 29 -7.48 -7.17 4.41
N SER A 30 -6.92 -6.35 5.28
CA SER A 30 -6.36 -5.04 4.98
C SER A 30 -4.83 -5.06 5.05
N GLY A 31 -4.14 -4.39 4.13
CA GLY A 31 -2.68 -4.39 4.08
C GLY A 31 -2.10 -3.53 2.95
N ASN A 32 -0.79 -3.61 2.75
CA ASN A 32 -0.02 -2.88 1.74
C ASN A 32 0.09 -1.36 2.01
N ASN A 33 0.36 -0.55 0.98
CA ASN A 33 0.55 0.89 1.05
C ASN A 33 -0.75 1.66 1.33
N ILE A 34 -0.63 2.91 1.78
CA ILE A 34 -1.73 3.86 1.91
C ILE A 34 -1.72 4.79 0.70
N ASP A 35 -2.85 4.87 0.00
CA ASP A 35 -3.08 5.76 -1.13
C ASP A 35 -4.08 6.86 -0.74
N ILE A 36 -3.86 8.10 -1.18
CA ILE A 36 -4.79 9.22 -0.97
C ILE A 36 -5.11 9.92 -2.29
N CYS A 37 -6.38 10.22 -2.51
CA CYS A 37 -6.85 11.06 -3.61
C CYS A 37 -7.47 12.33 -3.03
N VAL A 38 -6.90 13.49 -3.34
CA VAL A 38 -7.43 14.79 -2.92
C VAL A 38 -8.20 15.42 -4.07
N ILE A 39 -9.46 15.77 -3.83
CA ILE A 39 -10.32 16.42 -4.81
C ILE A 39 -10.61 17.84 -4.32
N THR A 40 -10.22 18.84 -5.11
CA THR A 40 -10.48 20.25 -4.84
C THR A 40 -11.23 20.88 -6.02
N ARG A 41 -11.69 22.12 -5.86
CA ARG A 41 -12.25 22.89 -7.00
C ARG A 41 -11.25 23.09 -8.14
N GLY A 42 -9.95 23.09 -7.84
CA GLY A 42 -8.88 23.27 -8.82
C GLY A 42 -8.49 22.00 -9.58
N GLY A 43 -8.97 20.83 -9.16
CA GLY A 43 -8.65 19.55 -9.78
C GLY A 43 -8.44 18.43 -8.77
N VAL A 44 -7.77 17.37 -9.25
CA VAL A 44 -7.55 16.12 -8.51
C VAL A 44 -6.05 15.85 -8.39
N ASP A 45 -5.62 15.45 -7.19
CA ASP A 45 -4.27 15.01 -6.88
C ASP A 45 -4.29 13.56 -6.38
N TYR A 46 -3.59 12.67 -7.08
CA TYR A 46 -3.48 11.25 -6.74
C TYR A 46 -2.09 10.97 -6.13
N SER A 47 -2.06 10.67 -4.83
CA SER A 47 -0.84 10.28 -4.12
C SER A 47 -0.83 8.76 -3.90
N ARG A 48 -0.04 8.05 -4.72
CA ARG A 48 0.04 6.58 -4.76
C ARG A 48 1.49 6.11 -4.92
N PRO A 49 2.19 5.70 -3.85
CA PRO A 49 1.72 5.68 -2.45
C PRO A 49 1.82 7.05 -1.78
N PHE A 50 0.85 7.37 -0.94
CA PHE A 50 0.98 8.46 0.03
C PHE A 50 1.90 8.04 1.20
N GLN A 51 1.79 6.79 1.65
CA GLN A 51 2.72 6.17 2.60
C GLN A 51 3.01 4.73 2.17
N GLU A 52 4.30 4.39 2.02
CA GLU A 52 4.72 3.01 1.78
C GLU A 52 4.57 2.15 3.04
N SER A 53 4.29 0.85 2.86
CA SER A 53 4.28 -0.12 3.95
C SER A 53 5.67 -0.25 4.58
N GLU A 54 5.72 -0.17 5.91
CA GLU A 54 6.93 -0.39 6.70
C GLU A 54 7.32 -1.89 6.74
N PHE A 55 6.41 -2.79 6.36
CA PHE A 55 6.58 -4.25 6.44
C PHE A 55 7.17 -4.86 5.17
N ARG A 56 8.21 -4.25 4.60
CA ARG A 56 9.00 -4.88 3.53
C ARG A 56 10.06 -5.79 4.15
N ASP A 57 10.04 -7.07 3.78
CA ASP A 57 11.09 -8.03 4.16
C ASP A 57 11.94 -8.41 2.95
N ASP A 58 13.25 -8.32 3.14
CA ASP A 58 14.21 -8.76 2.15
C ASP A 58 14.41 -10.27 2.25
N ARG A 59 13.97 -10.98 1.22
CA ARG A 59 14.11 -12.44 1.16
C ARG A 59 15.59 -12.84 1.27
N LYS A 60 15.94 -13.53 2.35
CA LYS A 60 17.33 -13.98 2.63
C LYS A 60 17.84 -15.09 1.71
N MET A 61 16.95 -15.94 1.19
CA MET A 61 17.31 -17.10 0.38
C MET A 61 16.88 -16.96 -1.08
N LYS A 62 17.73 -17.44 -2.00
CA LYS A 62 17.43 -17.51 -3.43
C LYS A 62 17.04 -18.94 -3.80
N TYR A 63 15.79 -19.15 -4.22
CA TYR A 63 15.25 -20.45 -4.64
C TYR A 63 15.24 -20.63 -6.17
N LYS A 64 16.14 -19.94 -6.88
CA LYS A 64 16.21 -20.04 -8.34
C LYS A 64 16.90 -21.34 -8.74
N TYR A 65 16.16 -22.26 -9.34
CA TYR A 65 16.71 -23.50 -9.89
C TYR A 65 17.45 -23.24 -11.21
N ARG A 66 18.38 -24.13 -11.55
CA ARG A 66 19.13 -24.06 -12.82
C ARG A 66 18.23 -24.49 -13.99
N PRO A 67 18.43 -23.97 -15.22
CA PRO A 67 17.75 -24.49 -16.41
C PRO A 67 17.91 -26.01 -16.52
N GLY A 68 16.85 -26.72 -16.92
CA GLY A 68 16.83 -28.18 -17.02
C GLY A 68 16.48 -28.94 -15.73
N THR A 69 16.19 -28.24 -14.62
CA THR A 69 15.76 -28.91 -13.36
C THR A 69 14.37 -29.56 -13.48
N THR A 70 13.45 -28.95 -14.26
CA THR A 70 12.09 -29.45 -14.45
C THR A 70 12.08 -30.57 -15.50
N ALA A 71 11.51 -31.74 -15.18
CA ALA A 71 11.32 -32.81 -16.15
C ALA A 71 10.30 -32.40 -17.21
N VAL A 72 10.73 -32.33 -18.47
CA VAL A 72 9.88 -31.99 -19.63
C VAL A 72 9.40 -33.29 -20.27
N LEU A 73 8.07 -33.47 -20.36
CA LEU A 73 7.47 -34.68 -20.95
C LEU A 73 7.53 -34.70 -22.48
N THR A 74 7.33 -33.54 -23.10
CA THR A 74 7.41 -33.33 -24.55
C THR A 74 7.76 -31.88 -24.84
N GLU A 75 8.61 -31.67 -25.83
CA GLU A 75 9.02 -30.36 -26.36
C GLU A 75 8.77 -30.38 -27.88
N LYS A 76 8.38 -29.24 -28.48
CA LYS A 76 8.05 -29.11 -29.91
C LYS A 76 9.09 -28.25 -30.62
#